data_AF-A0A1U8J6Q9-F1
#
_entry.id   AF-A0A1U8J6Q9-F1
#
_cell.length_a   1.000
_cell.length_b   1.000
_cell.length_c   1.000
_cell.angle_alpha   90.00
_cell.angle_beta   90.00
_cell.angle_gamma   90.00
#
_symmetry.space_group_name_H-M   'P 1'
#
loop_
_entity.id
_entity.type
_entity.pdbx_description
1 polymer ?
#
loop_
_entity_poly.entity_id
_entity_poly.type
_entity_poly.pdbx_seq_one_letter_code
_entity_poly.pdbx_strand_id
1 'polypeptide(L)'
;MEFRGVIFVSFLIFQLGVNSNAFPMNDLISKLPGQPDVNFRQFGGYIDVDENVVGRSLFYYFVEAEKDPLTQPLTVWLTGGPGCSSVGDAFGSVGPFIVTKDAHGLQTNFISWNKVSNLLFIDSPIGSGWSYSNTSSDYSNGDDSTNKILLTFMQKWYEKYPVFKSKDLYLAGSSFAGHFVPNLANALLDDNKQSKQSKFNLKGLVLGNPMLRKKLDDLAKIDFFFSREMINSSLYNKIKKECNAIDENNYFSSIKTTWS
;
A
#
# COMPACT_ATOMS: atom_id res chain seq x y z
N MET A 1 66.01 -29.57 -35.83
CA MET A 1 65.38 -28.30 -35.39
C MET A 1 63.90 -28.42 -35.68
N GLU A 2 63.08 -28.73 -34.68
CA GLU A 2 61.62 -28.72 -34.81
C GLU A 2 61.08 -27.65 -33.85
N PHE A 3 60.46 -26.61 -34.40
CA PHE A 3 59.74 -25.61 -33.63
C PHE A 3 58.27 -26.05 -33.55
N ARG A 4 57.85 -26.51 -32.36
CA ARG A 4 56.42 -26.68 -32.03
C ARG A 4 55.91 -25.39 -31.40
N GLY A 5 55.17 -24.60 -32.16
CA GLY A 5 54.48 -23.42 -31.66
C GLY A 5 53.26 -23.82 -30.82
N VAL A 6 53.25 -23.43 -29.54
CA VAL A 6 52.09 -23.56 -28.65
C VAL A 6 51.30 -22.26 -28.72
N ILE A 7 50.07 -22.31 -29.22
CA ILE A 7 49.16 -21.17 -29.24
C ILE A 7 48.44 -21.13 -27.89
N PHE A 8 48.72 -20.12 -27.07
CA PHE A 8 47.96 -19.81 -25.88
C PHE A 8 46.75 -18.95 -26.25
N VAL A 9 45.54 -19.54 -26.20
CA VAL A 9 44.28 -18.81 -26.33
C VAL A 9 43.89 -18.31 -24.94
N SER A 10 44.14 -17.04 -24.67
CA SER A 10 43.69 -16.35 -23.46
C SER A 10 42.20 -15.98 -23.60
N PHE A 11 41.32 -16.67 -22.85
CA PHE A 11 39.94 -16.24 -22.67
C PHE A 11 39.88 -15.03 -21.74
N LEU A 12 39.73 -13.84 -22.29
CA LEU A 12 39.38 -12.62 -21.56
C LEU A 12 37.90 -12.68 -21.17
N ILE A 13 37.62 -13.05 -19.92
CA ILE A 13 36.28 -12.93 -19.34
C ILE A 13 36.07 -11.45 -19.00
N PHE A 14 35.33 -10.75 -19.85
CA PHE A 14 34.78 -9.43 -19.52
C PHE A 14 33.72 -9.64 -18.43
N GLN A 15 34.07 -9.40 -17.16
CA GLN A 15 33.07 -9.20 -16.12
C GLN A 15 32.42 -7.84 -16.34
N LEU A 16 31.34 -7.81 -17.10
CA LEU A 16 30.35 -6.74 -16.98
C LEU A 16 29.72 -6.88 -15.60
N GLY A 17 30.24 -6.11 -14.64
CA GLY A 17 29.63 -5.94 -13.33
C GLY A 17 28.29 -5.22 -13.46
N VAL A 18 27.26 -5.96 -13.88
CA VAL A 18 25.87 -5.54 -13.64
C VAL A 18 25.62 -5.82 -12.17
N ASN A 19 25.74 -4.79 -11.32
CA ASN A 19 25.19 -4.82 -9.96
C ASN A 19 23.66 -4.95 -10.06
N SER A 20 23.20 -6.16 -10.33
CA SER A 20 21.80 -6.56 -10.40
C SER A 20 21.35 -7.01 -9.03
N ASN A 21 21.49 -6.14 -8.03
CA ASN A 21 20.75 -6.36 -6.79
C ASN A 21 19.28 -6.10 -7.10
N ALA A 22 18.56 -7.18 -7.44
CA ALA A 22 17.13 -7.16 -7.71
C ALA A 22 16.30 -6.63 -6.53
N PHE A 23 16.88 -6.62 -5.33
CA PHE A 23 16.27 -6.18 -4.08
C PHE A 23 17.25 -5.34 -3.25
N PRO A 24 16.76 -4.35 -2.47
CA PRO A 24 17.56 -3.53 -1.57
C PRO A 24 17.88 -4.28 -0.27
N MET A 25 19.04 -4.93 -0.21
CA MET A 25 19.40 -5.75 0.97
C MET A 25 19.57 -4.95 2.26
N ASN A 26 19.75 -3.63 2.20
CA ASN A 26 19.79 -2.77 3.39
C ASN A 26 18.44 -2.71 4.12
N ASP A 27 17.34 -2.96 3.42
CA ASP A 27 16.00 -2.96 4.00
C ASP A 27 15.58 -4.38 4.45
N LEU A 28 16.41 -5.40 4.22
CA LEU A 28 16.08 -6.80 4.53
C LEU A 28 15.94 -7.01 6.04
N ILE A 29 14.77 -7.49 6.45
CA ILE A 29 14.49 -7.90 7.82
C ILE A 29 14.87 -9.37 7.97
N SER A 30 15.95 -9.64 8.69
CA SER A 30 16.42 -11.02 8.92
C SER A 30 15.42 -11.84 9.74
N LYS A 31 14.96 -11.29 10.87
CA LYS A 31 13.93 -11.87 11.73
C LYS A 31 13.35 -10.79 12.64
N LEU A 32 12.03 -10.71 12.76
CA LEU A 32 11.37 -9.84 13.73
C LEU A 32 11.43 -10.46 15.14
N PRO A 33 11.46 -9.65 16.21
CA PRO A 33 11.35 -10.17 17.58
C PRO A 33 10.09 -11.01 17.76
N GLY A 34 10.24 -12.21 18.33
CA GLY A 34 9.12 -13.13 18.57
C GLY A 34 8.50 -13.74 17.31
N GLN A 35 9.14 -13.63 16.14
CA GLN A 35 8.65 -14.19 14.89
C GLN A 35 8.85 -15.71 14.78
N PRO A 36 7.84 -16.47 14.29
CA PRO A 36 8.05 -17.85 13.89
C PRO A 36 8.96 -17.94 12.64
N ASP A 37 9.51 -19.13 12.39
CA ASP A 37 10.32 -19.35 11.20
C ASP A 37 9.47 -19.29 9.92
N VAL A 38 10.01 -18.63 8.90
CA VAL A 38 9.35 -18.40 7.61
C VAL A 38 10.33 -18.62 6.46
N ASN A 39 9.79 -18.86 5.27
CA ASN A 39 10.54 -19.14 4.05
C ASN A 39 10.42 -18.03 2.98
N PHE A 40 9.85 -16.88 3.33
CA PHE A 40 9.75 -15.70 2.47
C PHE A 40 10.64 -14.57 3.00
N ARG A 41 11.08 -13.67 2.11
CA ARG A 41 11.78 -12.45 2.52
C ARG A 41 10.79 -11.37 2.91
N GLN A 42 11.25 -10.50 3.79
CA GLN A 42 10.51 -9.33 4.25
C GLN A 42 11.47 -8.16 4.39
N PHE A 43 10.96 -6.97 4.13
CA PHE A 43 11.74 -5.76 4.03
C PHE A 43 11.01 -4.62 4.73
N GLY A 44 11.76 -3.74 5.37
CA GLY A 44 11.22 -2.54 6.01
C GLY A 44 12.16 -1.38 5.76
N GLY A 45 11.60 -0.23 5.39
CA GLY A 45 12.40 0.95 5.16
C GLY A 45 11.60 2.12 4.66
N TYR A 46 12.32 3.10 4.13
CA TYR A 46 11.76 4.38 3.72
C TYR A 46 11.89 4.60 2.22
N ILE A 47 10.92 5.34 1.68
CA ILE A 47 11.01 5.99 0.38
C ILE A 47 10.84 7.49 0.62
N ASP A 48 11.82 8.26 0.22
CA ASP A 48 11.76 9.72 0.27
C ASP A 48 10.83 10.20 -0.86
N VAL A 49 9.74 10.85 -0.49
CA VAL A 49 8.63 11.22 -1.41
C VAL A 49 8.71 12.67 -1.88
N ASP A 50 9.82 13.33 -1.59
CA ASP A 50 10.11 14.67 -2.05
C ASP A 50 10.83 14.68 -3.41
N GLU A 51 10.49 15.67 -4.22
CA GLU A 51 11.31 16.05 -5.39
C GLU A 51 12.30 17.17 -5.05
N ASN A 52 11.98 18.05 -4.09
CA ASN A 52 12.70 19.32 -3.88
C ASN A 52 12.92 19.75 -2.41
N VAL A 53 12.42 18.99 -1.44
CA VAL A 53 12.60 19.26 0.00
C VAL A 53 13.25 18.03 0.61
N VAL A 54 14.21 18.16 1.52
CA VAL A 54 14.77 16.98 2.20
C VAL A 54 14.03 16.84 3.52
N GLY A 55 13.41 15.68 3.75
CA GLY A 55 12.92 15.34 5.08
C GLY A 55 11.53 14.76 5.17
N ARG A 56 10.87 14.40 4.06
CA ARG A 56 9.57 13.72 4.08
C ARG A 56 9.69 12.33 3.44
N SER A 57 9.34 11.31 4.21
CA SER A 57 9.51 9.92 3.81
C SER A 57 8.34 9.06 4.28
N LEU A 58 7.88 8.15 3.41
CA LEU A 58 6.93 7.12 3.82
C LEU A 58 7.66 5.85 4.21
N PHE A 59 7.29 5.30 5.35
CA PHE A 59 7.70 3.97 5.76
C PHE A 59 6.86 2.90 5.08
N TYR A 60 7.51 1.80 4.72
CA TYR A 60 6.84 0.64 4.16
C TYR A 60 7.32 -0.64 4.83
N TYR A 61 6.43 -1.62 4.85
CA TYR A 61 6.73 -3.02 5.14
C TYR A 61 6.34 -3.84 3.93
N PHE A 62 7.29 -4.56 3.34
CA PHE A 62 7.09 -5.39 2.17
C PHE A 62 7.36 -6.85 2.52
N VAL A 63 6.45 -7.74 2.16
CA VAL A 63 6.62 -9.18 2.34
C VAL A 63 6.41 -9.89 1.01
N GLU A 64 7.34 -10.78 0.70
CA GLU A 64 7.22 -11.61 -0.49
C GLU A 64 6.10 -12.64 -0.32
N ALA A 65 5.58 -13.09 -1.45
CA ALA A 65 4.71 -14.25 -1.46
C ALA A 65 5.44 -15.50 -0.93
N GLU A 66 4.75 -16.37 -0.20
CA GLU A 66 5.34 -17.59 0.38
C GLU A 66 5.86 -18.56 -0.69
N LYS A 67 5.26 -18.55 -1.88
CA LYS A 67 5.60 -19.44 -3.00
C LYS A 67 5.83 -18.64 -4.26
N ASP A 68 6.97 -18.92 -4.89
CA ASP A 68 7.36 -18.38 -6.20
C ASP A 68 7.12 -16.86 -6.33
N PRO A 69 7.64 -16.02 -5.41
CA PRO A 69 7.28 -14.60 -5.29
C PRO A 69 7.51 -13.80 -6.58
N LEU A 70 8.49 -14.19 -7.39
CA LEU A 70 8.75 -13.57 -8.69
C LEU A 70 7.69 -13.89 -9.76
N THR A 71 6.77 -14.82 -9.52
CA THR A 71 5.63 -15.12 -10.42
C THR A 71 4.33 -14.53 -9.93
N GLN A 72 4.27 -14.15 -8.65
CA GLN A 72 3.06 -13.64 -8.00
C GLN A 72 2.85 -12.14 -8.27
N PRO A 73 1.59 -11.66 -8.18
CA PRO A 73 1.30 -10.24 -8.28
C PRO A 73 1.89 -9.43 -7.11
N LEU A 74 1.80 -8.11 -7.22
CA LEU A 74 2.01 -7.17 -6.11
C LEU A 74 0.66 -6.62 -5.68
N THR A 75 0.37 -6.68 -4.38
CA THR A 75 -0.79 -6.03 -3.76
C THR A 75 -0.32 -4.95 -2.80
N VAL A 76 -0.70 -3.71 -3.09
CA VAL A 76 -0.51 -2.59 -2.16
C VAL A 76 -1.67 -2.55 -1.17
N TRP A 77 -1.38 -2.45 0.12
CA TRP A 77 -2.38 -2.31 1.17
C TRP A 77 -2.31 -0.93 1.84
N LEU A 78 -3.45 -0.24 1.83
CA LEU A 78 -3.65 1.06 2.47
C LEU A 78 -4.76 0.97 3.51
N THR A 79 -4.45 1.28 4.76
CA THR A 79 -5.45 1.39 5.83
C THR A 79 -6.05 2.79 5.87
N GLY A 80 -7.31 2.89 6.26
CA GLY A 80 -8.03 4.16 6.40
C GLY A 80 -7.68 4.95 7.68
N GLY A 81 -8.72 5.38 8.41
CA GLY A 81 -8.60 6.29 9.55
C GLY A 81 -9.37 7.58 9.28
N PRO A 82 -8.78 8.56 8.57
CA PRO A 82 -7.42 8.63 8.00
C PRO A 82 -6.29 8.69 9.04
N GLY A 83 -5.07 8.32 8.65
CA GLY A 83 -3.88 8.40 9.53
C GLY A 83 -3.52 7.10 10.26
N CYS A 84 -4.30 6.03 10.11
CA CYS A 84 -3.96 4.74 10.69
C CYS A 84 -2.79 4.09 9.93
N SER A 85 -1.94 3.36 10.65
CA SER A 85 -0.78 2.68 10.06
C SER A 85 -1.19 1.42 9.31
N SER A 86 -0.89 1.36 8.01
CA SER A 86 -1.06 0.14 7.21
C SER A 86 -0.07 -0.94 7.63
N VAL A 87 1.13 -0.55 8.07
CA VAL A 87 2.10 -1.52 8.59
C VAL A 87 1.61 -2.10 9.91
N GLY A 88 1.06 -1.29 10.81
CA GLY A 88 0.41 -1.77 12.02
C GLY A 88 -0.73 -2.73 11.73
N ASP A 89 -1.60 -2.38 10.77
CA ASP A 89 -2.70 -3.24 10.32
C ASP A 89 -2.20 -4.58 9.74
N ALA A 90 -1.02 -4.60 9.09
CA ALA A 90 -0.41 -5.83 8.58
C ALA A 90 -0.27 -6.93 9.66
N PHE A 91 -0.03 -6.55 10.92
CA PHE A 91 0.13 -7.47 12.05
C PHE A 91 -1.18 -7.82 12.78
N GLY A 92 -2.33 -7.47 12.19
CA GLY A 92 -3.65 -7.79 12.71
C GLY A 92 -4.68 -8.18 11.65
N SER A 93 -4.37 -7.98 10.36
CA SER A 93 -5.30 -8.20 9.24
C SER A 93 -4.77 -9.23 8.22
N VAL A 94 -4.27 -8.77 7.08
CA VAL A 94 -3.96 -9.58 5.89
C VAL A 94 -2.48 -10.00 5.81
N GLY A 95 -1.61 -9.41 6.64
CA GLY A 95 -0.18 -9.72 6.65
C GLY A 95 0.14 -11.09 7.26
N PRO A 96 1.41 -11.52 7.19
CA PRO A 96 1.81 -12.90 7.49
C PRO A 96 1.81 -13.25 8.97
N PHE A 97 1.72 -12.25 9.83
CA PHE A 97 1.80 -12.42 11.28
C PHE A 97 0.62 -11.74 11.98
N ILE A 98 0.25 -12.28 13.14
CA ILE A 98 -0.66 -11.65 14.08
C ILE A 98 0.09 -11.42 15.40
N VAL A 99 -0.07 -10.25 16.01
CA VAL A 99 0.49 -10.01 17.35
C VAL A 99 -0.18 -10.94 18.38
N THR A 100 0.63 -11.59 19.20
CA THR A 100 0.15 -12.44 20.30
C THR A 100 -0.64 -11.63 21.34
N LYS A 101 -1.54 -12.29 22.08
CA LYS A 101 -2.46 -11.61 23.02
C LYS A 101 -1.76 -10.81 24.11
N ASP A 102 -0.56 -11.22 24.51
CA ASP A 102 0.26 -10.54 25.51
C ASP A 102 1.22 -9.51 24.91
N ALA A 103 1.18 -9.31 23.59
CA ALA A 103 1.99 -8.36 22.82
C ALA A 103 3.52 -8.58 22.91
N HIS A 104 3.98 -9.78 23.30
CA HIS A 104 5.42 -10.07 23.40
C HIS A 104 5.98 -10.86 22.21
N GLY A 105 5.14 -11.30 21.28
CA GLY A 105 5.59 -12.02 20.09
C GLY A 105 4.59 -12.04 18.95
N LEU A 106 4.92 -12.82 17.92
CA LEU A 106 4.12 -12.97 16.71
C LEU A 106 3.71 -14.44 16.52
N GLN A 107 2.54 -14.64 15.96
CA GLN A 107 2.07 -15.95 15.49
C GLN A 107 1.79 -15.89 13.99
N THR A 108 1.96 -17.00 13.28
CA THR A 108 1.67 -17.08 11.85
C THR A 108 0.19 -16.82 11.59
N ASN A 109 -0.11 -15.98 10.59
CA ASN A 109 -1.45 -15.80 10.07
C ASN A 109 -1.75 -16.85 9.00
N PHE A 110 -2.51 -17.89 9.36
CA PHE A 110 -2.83 -18.98 8.43
C PHE A 110 -3.72 -18.57 7.25
N ILE A 111 -4.31 -17.38 7.26
CA ILE A 111 -5.12 -16.84 6.16
C ILE A 111 -4.48 -15.58 5.54
N SER A 112 -3.16 -15.39 5.72
CA SER A 112 -2.47 -14.26 5.13
C SER A 112 -2.58 -14.24 3.61
N TRP A 113 -2.68 -13.04 3.06
CA TRP A 113 -2.70 -12.82 1.61
C TRP A 113 -1.33 -13.04 0.97
N ASN A 114 -0.24 -13.12 1.75
CA ASN A 114 1.08 -13.41 1.19
C ASN A 114 1.19 -14.86 0.68
N LYS A 115 0.18 -15.70 0.91
CA LYS A 115 0.06 -17.02 0.28
C LYS A 115 -0.13 -16.96 -1.24
N VAL A 116 -0.62 -15.85 -1.77
CA VAL A 116 -1.01 -15.69 -3.19
C VAL A 116 -0.57 -14.36 -3.81
N SER A 117 0.12 -13.49 -3.07
CA SER A 117 0.57 -12.18 -3.57
C SER A 117 1.79 -11.69 -2.78
N ASN A 118 2.61 -10.86 -3.40
CA ASN A 118 3.57 -10.06 -2.65
C ASN A 118 2.82 -8.86 -2.05
N LEU A 119 2.99 -8.58 -0.76
CA LEU A 119 2.22 -7.54 -0.07
C LEU A 119 3.11 -6.35 0.27
N LEU A 120 2.67 -5.15 -0.12
CA LEU A 120 3.32 -3.89 0.20
C LEU A 120 2.39 -3.04 1.07
N PHE A 121 2.74 -2.90 2.34
CA PHE A 121 2.03 -2.07 3.30
C PHE A 121 2.71 -0.70 3.36
N ILE A 122 1.94 0.37 3.20
CA ILE A 122 2.48 1.74 3.17
C ILE A 122 1.81 2.55 4.28
N ASP A 123 2.62 3.08 5.18
CA ASP A 123 2.14 4.03 6.17
C ASP A 123 1.91 5.39 5.49
N SER A 124 0.65 5.74 5.26
CA SER A 124 0.25 6.97 4.57
C SER A 124 -1.08 7.47 5.11
N PRO A 125 -1.31 8.78 5.27
CA PRO A 125 -0.45 9.91 4.87
C PRO A 125 0.76 10.17 5.81
N ILE A 126 1.47 11.27 5.59
CA ILE A 126 2.54 11.76 6.48
C ILE A 126 2.05 11.82 7.93
N GLY A 127 2.84 11.24 8.84
CA GLY A 127 2.51 11.09 10.26
C GLY A 127 1.80 9.80 10.62
N SER A 128 1.40 8.99 9.64
CA SER A 128 0.86 7.64 9.91
C SER A 128 2.00 6.70 10.28
N GLY A 129 1.83 5.93 11.35
CA GLY A 129 2.81 4.93 11.79
C GLY A 129 4.23 5.50 11.89
N TRP A 130 5.15 5.00 11.08
CA TRP A 130 6.54 5.46 11.05
C TRP A 130 6.88 6.48 9.97
N SER A 131 5.92 6.87 9.13
CA SER A 131 6.10 7.89 8.10
C SER A 131 6.18 9.29 8.72
N TYR A 132 7.11 10.11 8.25
CA TYR A 132 7.42 11.39 8.88
C TYR A 132 7.68 12.51 7.86
N SER A 133 7.61 13.74 8.37
CA SER A 133 8.19 14.92 7.75
C SER A 133 8.96 15.75 8.77
N ASN A 134 10.10 16.32 8.35
CA ASN A 134 10.84 17.35 9.09
C ASN A 134 10.11 18.70 9.11
N THR A 135 9.06 18.88 8.28
CA THR A 135 8.27 20.10 8.19
C THR A 135 6.90 19.89 8.84
N SER A 136 6.60 20.65 9.90
CA SER A 136 5.37 20.49 10.70
C SER A 136 4.08 20.74 9.92
N SER A 137 4.10 21.57 8.87
CA SER A 137 2.92 21.81 8.04
C SER A 137 2.52 20.62 7.16
N ASP A 138 3.41 19.66 6.89
CA ASP A 138 3.08 18.46 6.10
C ASP A 138 2.12 17.50 6.81
N TYR A 139 1.99 17.62 8.14
CA TYR A 139 1.04 16.84 8.94
C TYR A 139 -0.40 17.35 8.79
N SER A 140 -0.59 18.55 8.22
CA SER A 140 -1.91 19.05 7.79
C SER A 140 -2.15 18.64 6.33
N ASN A 141 -2.32 17.34 6.10
CA ASN A 141 -2.51 16.76 4.77
C ASN A 141 -3.97 16.42 4.47
N GLY A 142 -4.28 16.31 3.17
CA GLY A 142 -5.61 15.94 2.64
C GLY A 142 -5.48 14.99 1.46
N ASP A 143 -6.60 14.62 0.86
CA ASP A 143 -6.66 13.58 -0.18
C ASP A 143 -5.73 13.88 -1.36
N ASP A 144 -5.73 15.11 -1.87
CA ASP A 144 -4.91 15.51 -3.03
C ASP A 144 -3.40 15.44 -2.76
N SER A 145 -2.94 15.94 -1.62
CA SER A 145 -1.51 15.92 -1.28
C SER A 145 -1.05 14.49 -0.98
N THR A 146 -1.88 13.71 -0.29
CA THR A 146 -1.64 12.29 -0.01
C THR A 146 -1.53 11.49 -1.31
N ASN A 147 -2.43 11.73 -2.28
CA ASN A 147 -2.43 11.02 -3.56
C ASN A 147 -1.16 11.29 -4.38
N LYS A 148 -0.72 12.56 -4.45
CA LYS A 148 0.53 12.92 -5.12
C LYS A 148 1.73 12.23 -4.49
N ILE A 149 1.81 12.26 -3.16
CA ILE A 149 2.87 11.59 -2.39
C ILE A 149 2.88 10.07 -2.64
N LEU A 150 1.70 9.42 -2.65
CA LEU A 150 1.59 7.99 -2.93
C LEU A 150 1.99 7.64 -4.36
N LEU A 151 1.69 8.47 -5.35
CA LEU A 151 2.17 8.29 -6.73
C LEU A 151 3.70 8.33 -6.78
N THR A 152 4.32 9.37 -6.20
CA THR A 152 5.79 9.50 -6.12
C THR A 152 6.41 8.32 -5.37
N PHE A 153 5.78 7.88 -4.28
CA PHE A 153 6.19 6.68 -3.54
C PHE A 153 6.22 5.47 -4.46
N MET A 154 5.14 5.20 -5.21
CA MET A 154 5.06 4.02 -6.08
C MET A 154 6.11 4.06 -7.20
N GLN A 155 6.35 5.21 -7.80
CA GLN A 155 7.38 5.39 -8.82
C GLN A 155 8.78 5.06 -8.27
N LYS A 156 9.14 5.66 -7.14
CA LYS A 156 10.45 5.44 -6.48
C LYS A 156 10.59 4.04 -5.89
N TRP A 157 9.51 3.46 -5.35
CA TRP A 157 9.53 2.09 -4.86
C TRP A 157 9.76 1.10 -6.00
N TYR A 158 9.19 1.32 -7.19
CA TYR A 158 9.50 0.54 -8.39
C TYR A 158 10.95 0.70 -8.88
N GLU A 159 11.58 1.86 -8.69
CA GLU A 159 13.03 2.01 -8.94
C GLU A 159 13.86 1.20 -7.95
N LYS A 160 13.46 1.19 -6.67
CA LYS A 160 14.11 0.42 -5.61
C LYS A 160 13.89 -1.10 -5.75
N TYR A 161 12.75 -1.52 -6.30
CA TYR A 161 12.39 -2.92 -6.54
C TYR A 161 12.00 -3.17 -8.01
N PRO A 162 12.96 -3.12 -8.95
CA PRO A 162 12.68 -3.12 -10.38
C PRO A 162 11.99 -4.39 -10.90
N VAL A 163 12.13 -5.52 -10.20
CA VAL A 163 11.48 -6.79 -10.57
C VAL A 163 9.94 -6.72 -10.56
N PHE A 164 9.35 -5.83 -9.76
CA PHE A 164 7.90 -5.68 -9.67
C PHE A 164 7.29 -4.78 -10.75
N LYS A 165 8.10 -4.01 -11.50
CA LYS A 165 7.60 -3.15 -12.60
C LYS A 165 6.78 -3.89 -13.65
N SER A 166 7.07 -5.17 -13.85
CA SER A 166 6.39 -6.03 -14.83
C SER A 166 5.21 -6.83 -14.25
N LYS A 167 5.00 -6.80 -12.94
CA LYS A 167 4.01 -7.64 -12.26
C LYS A 167 2.63 -7.02 -12.31
N ASP A 168 1.63 -7.87 -12.27
CA ASP A 168 0.25 -7.45 -12.05
C ASP A 168 0.16 -6.71 -10.71
N LEU A 169 -0.43 -5.52 -10.73
CA LEU A 169 -0.59 -4.65 -9.58
C LEU A 169 -2.05 -4.63 -9.15
N TYR A 170 -2.30 -4.87 -7.88
CA TYR A 170 -3.60 -4.69 -7.23
C TYR A 170 -3.46 -3.66 -6.12
N LEU A 171 -4.47 -2.80 -5.97
CA LEU A 171 -4.55 -1.87 -4.85
C LEU A 171 -5.68 -2.29 -3.93
N ALA A 172 -5.39 -2.41 -2.64
CA ALA A 172 -6.32 -2.89 -1.66
C ALA A 172 -6.30 -2.02 -0.40
N GLY A 173 -7.41 -2.02 0.34
CA GLY A 173 -7.48 -1.28 1.59
C GLY A 173 -8.83 -1.37 2.27
N SER A 174 -8.93 -0.80 3.48
CA SER A 174 -10.17 -0.76 4.24
C SER A 174 -10.52 0.63 4.78
N SER A 175 -11.80 0.83 5.14
CA SER A 175 -12.28 2.07 5.76
C SER A 175 -12.07 3.30 4.84
N PHE A 176 -11.44 4.37 5.32
CA PHE A 176 -11.13 5.56 4.52
C PHE A 176 -10.23 5.29 3.30
N ALA A 177 -9.63 4.10 3.19
CA ALA A 177 -8.96 3.67 1.97
C ALA A 177 -9.89 3.57 0.75
N GLY A 178 -11.22 3.59 0.95
CA GLY A 178 -12.19 3.81 -0.12
C GLY A 178 -11.98 5.14 -0.89
N HIS A 179 -11.26 6.10 -0.32
CA HIS A 179 -10.78 7.29 -1.01
C HIS A 179 -9.34 7.10 -1.53
N PHE A 180 -8.42 6.60 -0.70
CA PHE A 180 -7.01 6.45 -1.06
C PHE A 180 -6.79 5.54 -2.27
N VAL A 181 -7.41 4.36 -2.27
CA VAL A 181 -7.19 3.33 -3.28
C VAL A 181 -7.68 3.76 -4.68
N PRO A 182 -8.92 4.27 -4.85
CA PRO A 182 -9.35 4.77 -6.16
C PRO A 182 -8.60 6.02 -6.63
N ASN A 183 -8.23 6.93 -5.71
CA ASN A 183 -7.46 8.12 -6.07
C ASN A 183 -6.06 7.75 -6.58
N LEU A 184 -5.38 6.81 -5.91
CA LEU A 184 -4.09 6.29 -6.36
C LEU A 184 -4.23 5.55 -7.69
N ALA A 185 -5.27 4.71 -7.85
CA ALA A 185 -5.55 4.02 -9.11
C ALA A 185 -5.63 5.00 -10.29
N ASN A 186 -6.39 6.09 -10.14
CA ASN A 186 -6.50 7.13 -11.15
C ASN A 186 -5.16 7.80 -11.43
N ALA A 187 -4.40 8.15 -10.39
CA ALA A 187 -3.08 8.76 -10.53
C ALA A 187 -2.10 7.87 -11.32
N LEU A 188 -2.05 6.57 -11.02
CA LEU A 188 -1.21 5.61 -11.74
C LEU A 188 -1.63 5.45 -13.21
N LEU A 189 -2.94 5.42 -13.48
CA LEU A 189 -3.46 5.33 -14.85
C LEU A 189 -3.19 6.61 -15.65
N ASP A 190 -3.25 7.78 -15.03
CA ASP A 190 -2.93 9.06 -15.67
C ASP A 190 -1.42 9.22 -15.90
N ASP A 191 -0.59 8.74 -14.98
CA ASP A 191 0.87 8.66 -15.17
C ASP A 191 1.22 7.73 -16.34
N ASN A 192 0.56 6.57 -16.44
CA ASN A 192 0.72 5.63 -17.56
C ASN A 192 0.40 6.21 -18.94
N LYS A 193 -0.46 7.23 -19.03
CA LYS A 193 -0.78 7.93 -20.29
C LYS A 193 0.30 8.92 -20.69
N GLN A 194 0.98 9.52 -19.71
CA GLN A 194 1.96 10.58 -19.90
C GLN A 194 3.39 10.05 -20.01
N SER A 195 3.70 8.98 -19.27
CA SER A 195 5.04 8.41 -19.17
C SER A 195 5.39 7.51 -20.35
N LYS A 196 6.62 7.67 -20.85
CA LYS A 196 7.25 6.75 -21.82
C LYS A 196 8.03 5.61 -21.13
N GLN A 197 8.08 5.60 -19.79
CA GLN A 197 8.77 4.57 -19.00
C GLN A 197 7.89 3.31 -18.80
N SER A 198 8.34 2.40 -17.93
CA SER A 198 7.57 1.22 -17.53
C SER A 198 6.24 1.64 -16.88
N LYS A 199 5.14 1.09 -17.38
CA LYS A 199 3.78 1.38 -16.91
C LYS A 199 3.42 0.55 -15.68
N PHE A 200 2.59 1.10 -14.82
CA PHE A 200 1.90 0.36 -13.76
C PHE A 200 0.86 -0.58 -14.36
N ASN A 201 1.06 -1.88 -14.22
CA ASN A 201 0.14 -2.90 -14.73
C ASN A 201 -1.02 -3.15 -13.76
N LEU A 202 -1.83 -2.12 -13.51
CA LEU A 202 -2.98 -2.16 -12.60
C LEU A 202 -4.07 -3.10 -13.13
N LYS A 203 -4.45 -4.10 -12.32
CA LYS A 203 -5.46 -5.12 -12.69
C LYS A 203 -6.78 -4.99 -11.94
N GLY A 204 -6.77 -4.46 -10.73
CA GLY A 204 -8.00 -4.35 -9.94
C GLY A 204 -7.81 -3.69 -8.59
N LEU A 205 -8.95 -3.38 -7.97
CA LEU A 205 -9.05 -2.77 -6.65
C LEU A 205 -9.83 -3.70 -5.71
N VAL A 206 -9.43 -3.77 -4.44
CA VAL A 206 -10.14 -4.53 -3.40
C VAL A 206 -10.40 -3.62 -2.20
N LEU A 207 -11.68 -3.38 -1.89
CA LEU A 207 -12.07 -2.44 -0.84
C LEU A 207 -12.87 -3.17 0.26
N GLY A 208 -12.33 -3.23 1.46
CA GLY A 208 -12.99 -3.81 2.64
C GLY A 208 -13.70 -2.73 3.46
N ASN A 209 -15.03 -2.81 3.60
CA ASN A 209 -15.83 -1.82 4.34
C ASN A 209 -15.44 -0.36 4.01
N PRO A 210 -15.38 0.04 2.73
CA PRO A 210 -14.89 1.36 2.35
C PRO A 210 -15.85 2.47 2.75
N MET A 211 -15.30 3.64 3.08
CA MET A 211 -16.03 4.89 2.93
C MET A 211 -15.98 5.28 1.46
N LEU A 212 -17.15 5.43 0.82
CA LEU A 212 -17.27 5.80 -0.59
C LEU A 212 -17.92 7.16 -0.74
N ARG A 213 -18.93 7.45 0.07
CA ARG A 213 -19.66 8.70 0.05
C ARG A 213 -20.09 9.01 1.47
N LYS A 214 -19.27 9.75 2.20
CA LYS A 214 -19.45 10.03 3.64
C LYS A 214 -20.90 10.30 4.04
N LYS A 215 -21.61 11.16 3.31
CA LYS A 215 -23.02 11.48 3.60
C LYS A 215 -23.93 10.25 3.50
N LEU A 216 -23.82 9.46 2.43
CA LEU A 216 -24.63 8.24 2.26
C LEU A 216 -24.22 7.15 3.27
N ASP A 217 -22.93 7.01 3.53
CA ASP A 217 -22.41 6.02 4.48
C ASP A 217 -22.90 6.34 5.92
N ASP A 218 -22.92 7.62 6.30
CA ASP A 218 -23.46 8.08 7.59
C ASP A 218 -24.96 7.77 7.71
N LEU A 219 -25.73 7.93 6.63
CA LEU A 219 -27.16 7.60 6.60
C LEU A 219 -27.41 6.10 6.72
N ALA A 220 -26.72 5.31 5.92
CA ALA A 220 -26.80 3.85 5.96
C ALA A 220 -26.43 3.31 7.36
N LYS A 221 -25.45 3.94 8.03
CA LYS A 221 -25.07 3.61 9.42
C LYS A 221 -26.22 3.85 10.40
N ILE A 222 -26.93 4.98 10.28
CA ILE A 222 -28.08 5.30 11.15
C ILE A 222 -29.24 4.32 10.91
N ASP A 223 -29.53 4.00 9.63
CA ASP A 223 -30.53 3.00 9.27
C ASP A 223 -30.14 1.61 9.80
N PHE A 224 -28.87 1.24 9.70
CA PHE A 224 -28.34 0.00 10.27
C PHE A 224 -28.55 -0.07 11.79
N PHE A 225 -28.16 0.96 12.54
CA PHE A 225 -28.36 0.98 14.00
C PHE A 225 -29.84 0.85 14.39
N PHE A 226 -30.74 1.52 13.67
CA PHE A 226 -32.17 1.39 13.91
C PHE A 226 -32.68 -0.03 13.60
N SER A 227 -32.29 -0.61 12.45
CA SER A 227 -32.70 -1.97 12.05
C SER A 227 -32.18 -3.08 12.98
N ARG A 228 -31.15 -2.78 13.77
CA ARG A 228 -30.54 -3.67 14.76
C ARG A 228 -30.95 -3.35 16.19
N GLU A 229 -31.96 -2.50 16.37
CA GLU A 229 -32.50 -2.07 17.67
C GLU A 229 -31.45 -1.43 18.60
N MET A 230 -30.34 -0.95 18.05
CA MET A 230 -29.29 -0.25 18.79
C MET A 230 -29.71 1.17 19.19
N ILE A 231 -30.70 1.74 18.48
CA ILE A 231 -31.32 3.03 18.77
C ILE A 231 -32.84 2.92 18.69
N ASN A 232 -33.56 3.70 19.49
CA ASN A 232 -35.02 3.74 19.46
C ASN A 232 -35.56 4.68 18.36
N SER A 233 -36.86 4.56 18.07
CA SER A 233 -37.54 5.35 17.03
C SER A 233 -37.49 6.86 17.27
N SER A 234 -37.53 7.30 18.53
CA SER A 234 -37.43 8.72 18.89
C SER A 234 -36.06 9.31 18.48
N LEU A 235 -34.97 8.61 18.83
CA LEU A 235 -33.61 9.01 18.48
C LEU A 235 -33.38 8.93 16.97
N TYR A 236 -33.84 7.87 16.32
CA TYR A 236 -33.74 7.71 14.86
C TYR A 236 -34.40 8.88 14.11
N ASN A 237 -35.64 9.23 14.47
CA ASN A 237 -36.37 10.34 13.85
C ASN A 237 -35.70 11.70 14.13
N LYS A 238 -35.14 11.88 15.35
CA LYS A 238 -34.38 13.08 15.70
C LYS A 238 -33.13 13.24 14.83
N ILE A 239 -32.33 12.18 14.69
CA ILE A 239 -31.13 12.18 13.85
C ILE A 239 -31.49 12.47 12.39
N LYS A 240 -32.53 11.82 11.84
CA LYS A 240 -32.96 12.07 10.47
C LYS A 240 -33.37 13.54 10.23
N LYS A 241 -34.03 14.16 11.21
CA LYS A 241 -34.44 15.56 11.14
C LYS A 241 -33.25 16.53 11.27
N GLU A 242 -32.35 16.32 12.22
CA GLU A 242 -31.26 17.26 12.53
C GLU A 242 -30.08 17.13 11.57
N CYS A 243 -29.76 15.92 11.09
CA CYS A 243 -28.62 15.68 10.20
C CYS A 243 -28.95 15.92 8.71
N ASN A 244 -30.13 16.47 8.40
CA ASN A 244 -30.62 16.72 7.04
C ASN A 244 -30.47 15.47 6.14
N ALA A 245 -30.95 14.35 6.67
CA ALA A 245 -30.68 13.00 6.20
C ALA A 245 -31.38 12.62 4.88
N ILE A 246 -32.12 13.55 4.29
CA ILE A 246 -32.89 13.33 3.08
C ILE A 246 -32.25 14.17 1.98
N ASP A 247 -31.46 13.50 1.15
CA ASP A 247 -31.06 14.04 -0.14
C ASP A 247 -31.34 12.97 -1.20
N GLU A 248 -32.62 12.89 -1.55
CA GLU A 248 -33.18 12.02 -2.59
C GLU A 248 -32.59 12.33 -3.99
N ASN A 249 -31.84 13.43 -4.15
CA ASN A 249 -31.30 13.85 -5.45
C ASN A 249 -29.96 13.18 -5.82
N ASN A 250 -29.38 12.37 -4.92
CA ASN A 250 -27.99 11.93 -5.07
C ASN A 250 -27.78 10.49 -5.56
N TYR A 251 -28.85 9.76 -5.90
CA TYR A 251 -28.73 8.48 -6.59
C TYR A 251 -28.45 8.64 -8.10
N PHE A 252 -28.71 9.82 -8.69
CA PHE A 252 -28.63 10.05 -10.14
C PHE A 252 -27.99 11.39 -10.55
N SER A 253 -27.11 11.97 -9.73
CA SER A 253 -26.41 13.18 -10.16
C SER A 253 -25.15 12.80 -10.96
N SER A 254 -25.11 13.21 -12.23
CA SER A 254 -23.93 13.15 -13.11
C SER A 254 -22.83 14.14 -12.68
N ILE A 255 -22.70 14.38 -11.37
CA ILE A 255 -21.77 15.32 -10.80
C ILE A 255 -20.44 14.59 -10.64
N LYS A 256 -19.38 15.15 -11.25
CA LYS A 256 -18.00 14.73 -11.04
C LYS A 256 -17.77 14.65 -9.53
N THR A 257 -17.51 13.46 -9.00
CA THR A 257 -17.16 13.28 -7.59
C THR A 257 -15.87 14.05 -7.34
N THR A 258 -15.98 15.24 -6.75
CA THR A 258 -14.85 15.95 -6.15
C THR A 258 -14.62 15.35 -4.78
N TRP A 259 -13.55 14.57 -4.67
CA TRP A 259 -13.03 14.01 -3.43
C TRP A 259 -12.28 15.13 -2.71
N SER A 260 -12.97 15.83 -1.80
CA SER A 260 -12.38 16.85 -0.92
C SER A 260 -12.36 16.36 0.51
#